data_AF-A0A5K1DPD1-F1
#
_entry.id   AF-A0A5K1DPD1-F1
#
_cell.length_a   1.000
_cell.length_b   1.000
_cell.length_c   1.000
_cell.angle_alpha   90.00
_cell.angle_beta   90.00
_cell.angle_gamma   90.00
#
_symmetry.space_group_name_H-M   'P 1'
#
loop_
_entity.id
_entity.type
_entity.pdbx_description
1 polymer ?
#
loop_
_entity_poly.entity_id
_entity_poly.type
_entity_poly.pdbx_seq_one_letter_code
_entity_poly.pdbx_strand_id
1 'polypeptide(L)'
;MSILVAGALGGRFDHEIGNINVLHRFSDTQIILLSDDSIVCLLPKTHQHEIYIQSSVEGPHCGLFPVGRPSLCTTTTGLQWDL
;
A
#
# COMPACT_ATOMS: atom_id res chain seq x y z
N MET A 1 9.04 -0.80 14.44
CA MET A 1 8.90 -2.24 14.16
C MET A 1 8.07 -2.36 12.89
N SER A 2 8.50 -3.16 11.93
CA SER A 2 7.81 -3.36 10.66
C SER A 2 7.33 -4.81 10.60
N ILE A 3 6.08 -5.03 10.19
CA ILE A 3 5.47 -6.35 10.08
C ILE A 3 5.29 -6.67 8.61
N LEU A 4 5.91 -7.76 8.16
CA LEU A 4 5.73 -8.30 6.82
C LEU A 4 4.76 -9.49 6.86
N VAL A 5 3.73 -9.46 6.02
CA VAL A 5 2.73 -10.52 5.93
C VAL A 5 2.83 -11.15 4.54
N ALA A 6 3.31 -12.40 4.47
CA ALA A 6 3.42 -13.15 3.22
C ALA A 6 2.14 -13.94 2.92
N GLY A 7 1.78 -14.05 1.64
CA GLY A 7 0.53 -14.72 1.20
C GLY A 7 -0.72 -13.90 1.51
N ALA A 8 -0.58 -12.58 1.61
CA ALA A 8 -1.66 -11.69 1.99
C ALA A 8 -2.65 -11.39 0.85
N LEU A 9 -2.26 -11.63 -0.39
CA LEU A 9 -3.01 -11.31 -1.62
C LEU A 9 -2.88 -12.47 -2.62
N GLY A 10 -3.81 -12.57 -3.59
CA GLY A 10 -3.85 -13.61 -4.63
C GLY A 10 -4.76 -14.80 -4.32
N GLY A 11 -5.65 -14.67 -3.34
CA GLY A 11 -6.49 -15.76 -2.84
C GLY A 11 -7.98 -15.43 -2.86
N ARG A 12 -8.67 -15.78 -1.77
CA ARG A 12 -10.07 -15.44 -1.59
C ARG A 12 -10.22 -13.93 -1.43
N PHE A 13 -10.99 -13.31 -2.31
CA PHE A 13 -11.21 -11.86 -2.32
C PHE A 13 -11.64 -11.29 -0.96
N ASP A 14 -12.53 -11.97 -0.24
CA ASP A 14 -12.98 -11.51 1.09
C ASP A 14 -11.85 -11.49 2.13
N HIS A 15 -10.89 -12.43 2.05
CA HIS A 15 -9.70 -12.43 2.89
C HIS A 15 -8.77 -11.26 2.54
N GLU A 16 -8.60 -10.96 1.26
CA GLU A 16 -7.76 -9.83 0.81
C GLU A 16 -8.31 -8.49 1.30
N ILE A 17 -9.62 -8.27 1.15
CA ILE A 17 -10.29 -7.08 1.69
C ILE A 17 -10.18 -7.05 3.22
N GLY A 18 -10.27 -8.22 3.88
CA GLY A 18 -9.99 -8.36 5.31
C GLY A 18 -8.58 -7.90 5.68
N ASN A 19 -7.56 -8.30 4.92
CA ASN A 19 -6.17 -7.91 5.14
C ASN A 19 -5.96 -6.41 4.90
N ILE A 20 -6.55 -5.84 3.85
CA ILE A 20 -6.52 -4.39 3.60
C ILE A 20 -7.17 -3.62 4.77
N ASN A 21 -8.28 -4.12 5.31
CA ASN A 21 -8.93 -3.51 6.47
C ASN A 21 -8.05 -3.54 7.74
N VAL A 22 -7.20 -4.56 7.91
CA VAL A 22 -6.23 -4.61 9.02
C VAL A 22 -5.25 -3.45 8.95
N LEU A 23 -4.80 -3.06 7.75
CA LEU A 23 -3.90 -1.91 7.59
C LEU A 23 -4.52 -0.62 8.15
N HIS A 24 -5.81 -0.39 7.90
CA HIS A 24 -6.54 0.75 8.46
C HIS A 24 -6.78 0.65 9.96
N ARG A 25 -7.05 -0.55 10.47
CA ARG A 25 -7.29 -0.78 11.90
C ARG A 25 -6.04 -0.52 12.75
N PHE A 26 -4.86 -0.78 12.20
CA PHE A 26 -3.57 -0.60 12.85
C PHE A 26 -2.72 0.43 12.11
N SER A 27 -3.29 1.62 11.83
CA SER A 27 -2.67 2.66 11.01
C SER A 27 -1.33 3.20 11.53
N ASP A 28 -1.08 3.04 12.83
CA ASP A 28 0.17 3.47 13.49
C ASP A 28 1.27 2.39 13.41
N THR A 29 0.94 1.20 12.89
CA THR A 29 1.88 0.09 12.71
C THR A 29 2.24 -0.02 11.24
N GLN A 30 3.54 -0.09 10.93
CA GLN A 30 4.00 -0.33 9.57
C GLN A 30 3.80 -1.81 9.22
N ILE A 31 2.70 -2.09 8.53
CA ILE A 31 2.36 -3.42 8.03
C ILE A 31 2.47 -3.41 6.50
N ILE A 32 3.18 -4.40 5.97
CA ILE A 32 3.41 -4.60 4.54
C ILE A 32 2.80 -5.96 4.15
N LEU A 33 1.81 -5.92 3.25
CA LEU A 33 1.23 -7.11 2.66
C LEU A 33 2.03 -7.47 1.42
N LEU A 34 2.52 -8.71 1.36
CA LEU A 34 3.34 -9.23 0.28
C LEU A 34 2.64 -10.42 -0.38
N SER A 35 2.56 -10.39 -1.70
CA SER A 35 2.29 -11.54 -2.57
C SER A 35 3.46 -11.77 -3.52
N ASP A 36 3.34 -12.77 -4.38
CA ASP A 36 4.34 -13.10 -5.39
C ASP A 36 4.56 -11.96 -6.40
N ASP A 37 3.55 -11.10 -6.60
CA ASP A 37 3.49 -10.09 -7.65
C ASP A 37 3.23 -8.66 -7.15
N SER A 38 2.91 -8.46 -5.86
CA SER A 38 2.50 -7.16 -5.35
C SER A 38 2.92 -6.91 -3.90
N ILE A 39 3.11 -5.62 -3.61
CA ILE A 39 3.33 -5.09 -2.27
C ILE A 39 2.24 -4.06 -1.99
N VAL A 40 1.55 -4.19 -0.87
CA VAL A 40 0.53 -3.23 -0.43
C VAL A 40 0.85 -2.75 0.98
N CYS A 41 0.86 -1.43 1.15
CA CYS A 41 1.01 -0.78 2.45
C CYS A 41 0.05 0.41 2.56
N LEU A 42 -0.29 0.78 3.79
CA LEU A 42 -1.07 1.99 4.04
C LEU A 42 -0.16 3.20 4.07
N LEU A 43 -0.61 4.29 3.46
CA LEU A 43 -0.01 5.63 3.56
C LEU A 43 -0.89 6.51 4.45
N PRO A 44 -0.58 6.66 5.76
CA PRO A 44 -1.35 7.53 6.64
C PRO A 44 -1.32 8.99 6.18
N LYS A 45 -2.49 9.63 6.09
CA LYS A 45 -2.63 11.04 5.68
C LYS A 45 -1.96 12.07 6.61
N THR A 46 -1.47 11.62 7.77
CA THR A 46 -0.93 12.49 8.82
C THR A 46 0.46 13.03 8.50
N HIS A 47 1.14 12.47 7.49
CA HIS A 47 2.50 12.85 7.14
C HIS A 47 2.72 12.75 5.62
N GLN A 48 3.79 13.40 5.15
CA GLN A 48 4.32 13.22 3.80
C GLN A 48 5.11 11.91 3.73
N HIS A 49 5.00 11.20 2.61
CA HIS A 49 5.68 9.92 2.39
C HIS A 49 6.76 10.08 1.34
N GLU A 50 7.94 9.55 1.63
CA GLU A 50 9.02 9.34 0.65
C GLU A 50 9.18 7.85 0.42
N ILE A 51 9.00 7.41 -0.83
CA ILE A 51 9.07 6.01 -1.22
C ILE A 51 10.28 5.83 -2.13
N TYR A 52 11.24 5.04 -1.67
CA TYR A 52 12.46 4.72 -2.41
C TYR A 52 12.27 3.41 -3.16
N ILE A 53 12.22 3.50 -4.50
CA ILE A 53 11.97 2.36 -5.38
C ILE A 53 13.26 1.59 -5.65
N GLN A 54 13.25 0.28 -5.41
CA GLN A 54 14.32 -0.62 -5.85
C GLN A 54 13.97 -1.27 -7.17
N SER A 55 14.24 -0.57 -8.28
CA SER A 55 13.86 -1.01 -9.64
C SER A 55 14.48 -2.35 -10.09
N SER A 56 15.49 -2.87 -9.37
CA SER A 56 16.05 -4.21 -9.61
C SER A 56 15.19 -5.35 -9.05
N VAL A 57 14.25 -5.03 -8.16
CA VAL A 57 13.37 -5.97 -7.46
C VAL A 57 11.90 -5.68 -7.78
N GLU A 58 11.52 -4.41 -7.79
CA GLU A 58 10.15 -3.96 -7.99
C GLU A 58 9.77 -3.93 -9.48
N GLY A 59 8.52 -4.29 -9.77
CA GLY A 59 7.95 -4.17 -11.11
C GLY A 59 7.71 -2.71 -11.54
N PRO A 60 7.41 -2.47 -12.82
CA PRO A 60 7.26 -1.12 -13.37
C PRO A 60 5.94 -0.43 -12.97
N HIS A 61 5.06 -1.12 -12.25
CA HIS A 61 3.69 -0.67 -11.98
C HIS A 61 3.48 -0.41 -10.50
N CYS A 62 2.83 0.71 -10.20
CA CYS A 62 2.34 1.05 -8.87
C CYS A 62 1.00 1.78 -9.00
N GLY A 63 0.31 1.95 -7.87
CA GLY A 63 -0.94 2.69 -7.83
C GLY A 63 -1.29 3.17 -6.44
N LEU A 64 -2.05 4.26 -6.37
CA LEU A 64 -2.66 4.76 -5.14
C LEU A 64 -4.15 4.44 -5.18
N PHE A 65 -4.63 3.71 -4.16
CA PHE A 65 -6.03 3.32 -4.06
C PHE A 65 -6.67 3.86 -2.77
N PRO A 66 -7.65 4.79 -2.86
CA PRO A 66 -8.34 5.30 -1.69
C PRO A 66 -9.36 4.28 -1.17
N VAL A 67 -9.03 3.61 -0.06
CA VAL A 67 -9.91 2.62 0.58
C VAL A 67 -10.84 3.31 1.58
N GLY A 68 -12.14 3.04 1.47
CA GLY A 68 -13.16 3.41 2.46
C GLY A 68 -13.59 4.88 2.45
N ARG A 69 -12.73 5.83 2.05
CA ARG A 69 -13.08 7.26 1.92
C ARG A 69 -12.31 7.92 0.77
N PRO A 70 -12.90 8.93 0.10
CA PRO A 70 -12.18 9.72 -0.90
C PRO A 70 -10.94 10.39 -0.32
N SER A 71 -9.86 10.44 -1.10
CA SER A 71 -8.75 11.34 -0.82
C SER A 71 -9.07 12.70 -1.43
N LEU A 72 -9.29 13.72 -0.59
CA LEU A 72 -9.71 15.04 -1.04
C LEU A 72 -8.54 15.88 -1.57
N CYS A 73 -7.32 15.60 -1.11
CA CYS A 73 -6.12 16.34 -1.47
C CYS A 73 -4.93 15.38 -1.41
N THR A 74 -4.49 14.93 -2.57
CA THR A 74 -3.28 14.12 -2.75
C THR A 74 -2.39 14.86 -3.74
N THR A 75 -1.10 14.96 -3.42
CA THR A 75 -0.08 15.43 -4.35
C THR A 75 1.00 14.38 -4.43
N THR A 76 1.49 14.09 -5.63
CA THR A 76 2.59 13.15 -5.83
C THR A 76 3.66 13.78 -6.69
N THR A 77 4.88 13.24 -6.59
CA THR A 77 5.99 13.60 -7.47
C THR A 77 6.77 12.33 -7.82
N GLY A 78 7.07 12.14 -9.09
CA GLY A 78 7.90 11.03 -9.58
C GLY A 78 7.11 9.83 -10.11
N LEU A 79 5.78 9.87 -10.09
CA LEU A 79 4.96 8.89 -10.81
C LEU A 79 4.89 9.25 -12.30
N GLN A 80 4.61 8.26 -13.14
CA GLN A 80 4.31 8.52 -14.56
C GLN A 80 3.09 9.45 -14.71
N TRP A 81 2.15 9.35 -13.77
CA TRP A 81 0.98 10.22 -13.67
C TRP A 81 0.92 10.79 -12.26
N ASP A 82 1.53 11.96 -12.08
CA ASP A 82 1.46 12.68 -10.82
C ASP A 82 0.08 13.34 -10.61
N LEU A 83 -0.34 13.44 -9.35
CA LEU A 83 -1.58 14.09 -8.91
C LEU A 83 -1.33 15.52 -8.40
#